data_AF-A0AAE6NI58-F1
#
_entry.id   AF-A0AAE6NI58-F1
#
_cell.length_a   1.000
_cell.length_b   1.000
_cell.length_c   1.000
_cell.angle_alpha   90.00
_cell.angle_beta   90.00
_cell.angle_gamma   90.00
#
_symmetry.space_group_name_H-M   'P 1'
#
loop_
_entity.id
_entity.type
_entity.pdbx_description
1 polymer ?
#
loop_
_entity_poly.entity_id
_entity_poly.type
_entity_poly.pdbx_seq_one_letter_code
_entity_poly.pdbx_strand_id
1 'polypeptide(L)'
;MATPTRNRGTNDSGGSDKPNKFTNAGAAAGGFVGGLGSSMAPPINITVNRTTNNGSGGGGAQGKRPHSEALLPSPEFCSPAQVREYCNTLRAAAVTLSIEVAMAAEILKGVLAAVPDPQGRALGSRIRAQKVARKMQRSADALRDAAKNAGACYSAFQQEFEEEINRVRHRARRPQVPQMNWSQQ
;
A
#
# COMPACT_ATOMS: atom_id res chain seq x y z
N MET A 1 11.49 54.88 37.61
CA MET A 1 11.81 53.97 36.49
C MET A 1 12.94 53.05 36.95
N ALA A 2 12.71 51.74 36.94
CA ALA A 2 13.62 50.73 37.45
C ALA A 2 14.54 50.19 36.35
N THR A 3 15.85 50.09 36.59
CA THR A 3 16.65 48.83 36.64
C THR A 3 18.16 49.11 36.71
N PRO A 4 18.91 48.40 37.59
CA PRO A 4 20.37 48.39 37.60
C PRO A 4 20.98 47.32 36.67
N THR A 5 22.30 47.40 36.58
CA THR A 5 23.22 46.85 35.58
C THR A 5 23.79 45.46 35.92
N ARG A 6 24.23 44.74 34.87
CA ARG A 6 25.23 43.65 34.76
C ARG A 6 25.00 42.29 35.44
N ASN A 7 24.99 41.25 34.60
CA ASN A 7 25.59 39.95 34.91
C ASN A 7 26.69 39.64 33.88
N ARG A 8 27.85 39.19 34.38
CA ARG A 8 29.09 38.87 33.66
C ARG A 8 29.40 37.38 33.88
N GLY A 9 29.81 36.70 32.82
CA GLY A 9 30.41 35.37 32.82
C GLY A 9 29.73 34.48 31.77
N THR A 10 30.40 33.80 30.86
CA THR A 10 31.80 33.38 30.74
C THR A 10 32.07 33.01 29.28
N ASN A 11 33.33 33.15 28.85
CA ASN A 11 33.87 32.69 27.57
C ASN A 11 33.53 31.22 27.29
N ASP A 12 33.17 30.90 26.04
CA ASP A 12 33.61 29.67 25.42
C ASP A 12 33.89 29.91 23.92
N SER A 13 35.16 29.71 23.58
CA SER A 13 35.76 29.86 22.27
C SER A 13 36.02 28.44 21.77
N GLY A 14 35.44 28.01 20.65
CA GLY A 14 35.73 26.66 20.17
C GLY A 14 35.16 26.35 18.80
N GLY A 15 36.07 26.12 17.85
CA GLY A 15 35.81 25.89 16.43
C GLY A 15 34.76 24.82 16.12
N SER A 16 33.94 25.15 15.12
CA SER A 16 33.01 24.24 14.47
C SER A 16 33.74 23.27 13.53
N ASP A 17 34.09 22.08 14.03
CA ASP A 17 34.52 20.95 13.21
C ASP A 17 33.31 20.15 12.71
N LYS A 18 32.90 20.43 11.47
CA LYS A 18 31.92 19.64 10.72
C LYS A 18 32.65 18.57 9.89
N PRO A 19 32.42 17.27 10.11
CA PRO A 19 32.96 16.24 9.22
C PRO A 19 32.10 16.10 7.94
N ASN A 20 32.70 16.41 6.78
CA ASN A 20 32.13 16.10 5.47
C ASN A 20 32.12 14.58 5.24
N LYS A 21 30.94 13.97 5.18
CA LYS A 21 30.75 12.59 4.72
C LYS A 21 29.74 12.53 3.56
N PHE A 22 30.16 13.05 2.41
CA PHE A 22 29.58 12.68 1.12
C PHE A 22 30.70 12.36 0.14
N THR A 23 31.39 11.25 0.43
CA THR A 23 32.26 10.56 -0.51
C THR A 23 31.74 9.14 -0.67
N ASN A 24 30.61 9.00 -1.36
CA ASN A 24 30.35 7.84 -2.21
C ASN A 24 29.24 8.20 -3.22
N ALA A 25 29.60 9.07 -4.16
CA ALA A 25 28.95 9.14 -5.45
C ALA A 25 29.83 8.29 -6.39
N GLY A 26 29.36 7.09 -6.77
CA GLY A 26 30.09 6.29 -7.76
C GLY A 26 29.90 4.79 -7.65
N ALA A 27 28.68 4.29 -7.87
CA ALA A 27 28.46 2.96 -8.41
C ALA A 27 27.04 2.88 -9.00
N ALA A 28 26.87 3.55 -10.13
CA ALA A 28 25.96 3.06 -11.14
C ALA A 28 26.57 1.81 -11.79
N ALA A 29 25.70 1.00 -12.40
CA ALA A 29 25.96 -0.05 -13.39
C ALA A 29 25.95 -1.50 -12.89
N GLY A 30 25.10 -2.30 -13.56
CA GLY A 30 25.42 -3.67 -13.95
C GLY A 30 25.18 -4.74 -12.89
N GLY A 31 24.19 -5.59 -13.14
CA GLY A 31 23.86 -6.71 -12.27
C GLY A 31 25.02 -7.71 -12.10
N PHE A 32 25.09 -8.30 -10.91
CA PHE A 32 25.67 -9.63 -10.74
C PHE A 32 24.80 -10.47 -9.83
N VAL A 33 24.44 -11.62 -10.41
CA VAL A 33 23.96 -12.83 -9.79
C VAL A 33 24.95 -13.30 -8.73
N GLY A 34 24.43 -13.69 -7.56
CA GLY A 34 25.01 -14.73 -6.72
C GLY A 34 26.01 -14.29 -5.65
N GLY A 35 25.73 -14.67 -4.40
CA GLY A 35 26.78 -14.83 -3.39
C GLY A 35 26.38 -14.52 -1.95
N LEU A 36 26.08 -15.58 -1.22
CA LEU A 36 26.36 -15.77 0.21
C LEU A 36 25.61 -14.93 1.25
N GLY A 37 24.66 -15.62 1.91
CA GLY A 37 24.69 -15.68 3.37
C GLY A 37 23.79 -14.70 4.10
N SER A 38 22.50 -15.05 4.23
CA SER A 38 21.68 -14.81 5.42
C SER A 38 20.41 -15.64 5.31
N SER A 39 20.45 -16.80 5.93
CA SER A 39 19.34 -17.71 6.19
C SER A 39 18.23 -17.02 6.98
N MET A 40 17.09 -16.73 6.35
CA MET A 40 15.71 -16.78 6.88
C MET A 40 14.77 -16.12 5.87
N ALA A 41 14.56 -16.77 4.72
CA ALA A 41 13.40 -16.51 3.88
C ALA A 41 12.73 -17.88 3.64
N PRO A 42 11.48 -18.08 4.07
CA PRO A 42 10.78 -19.32 3.77
C PRO A 42 10.67 -19.49 2.25
N PRO A 43 10.73 -20.73 1.74
CA PRO A 43 10.66 -21.00 0.31
C PRO A 43 9.33 -20.49 -0.25
N ILE A 44 9.39 -19.48 -1.12
CA ILE A 44 8.23 -19.02 -1.89
C ILE A 44 8.11 -19.93 -3.11
N ASN A 45 7.14 -20.86 -3.07
CA ASN A 45 6.72 -21.62 -4.23
C ASN A 45 5.79 -20.75 -5.09
N ILE A 46 6.24 -20.39 -6.29
CA ILE A 46 5.41 -19.66 -7.27
C ILE A 46 4.88 -20.67 -8.29
N THR A 47 3.63 -21.09 -8.11
CA THR A 47 2.91 -21.90 -9.10
C THR A 47 2.13 -20.96 -10.03
N VAL A 48 2.59 -20.81 -11.27
CA VAL A 48 1.85 -20.08 -12.31
C VAL A 48 0.80 -21.01 -12.91
N ASN A 49 -0.43 -20.97 -12.41
CA ASN A 49 -1.56 -21.66 -13.04
C ASN A 49 -2.16 -20.75 -14.14
N ARG A 50 -1.79 -21.01 -15.39
CA ARG A 50 -2.36 -20.33 -16.56
C ARG A 50 -3.69 -21.02 -16.92
N THR A 51 -4.77 -20.63 -16.26
CA THR A 51 -6.12 -21.10 -16.62
C THR A 51 -6.62 -20.37 -17.88
N THR A 52 -6.36 -20.93 -19.06
CA THR A 52 -7.12 -20.60 -20.28
C THR A 52 -8.54 -21.15 -20.16
N ASN A 53 -9.46 -20.37 -19.59
CA ASN A 53 -10.90 -20.66 -19.66
C ASN A 53 -11.46 -20.16 -20.99
N ASN A 54 -11.36 -21.01 -22.01
CA ASN A 54 -12.19 -20.94 -23.20
C ASN A 54 -13.20 -22.10 -23.13
N GLY A 55 -14.45 -21.84 -22.71
CA GLY A 55 -15.45 -22.89 -22.57
C GLY A 55 -16.78 -22.44 -21.96
N SER A 56 -17.71 -22.06 -22.85
CA SER A 56 -19.17 -22.26 -22.83
C SER A 56 -19.97 -22.17 -21.51
N GLY A 57 -21.00 -21.31 -21.49
CA GLY A 57 -22.25 -21.61 -20.79
C GLY A 57 -23.01 -20.43 -20.19
N GLY A 58 -23.93 -19.85 -20.97
CA GLY A 58 -25.25 -19.42 -20.46
C GLY A 58 -25.39 -18.05 -19.77
N GLY A 59 -26.04 -17.11 -20.47
CA GLY A 59 -26.98 -16.15 -19.85
C GLY A 59 -26.58 -14.67 -19.88
N GLY A 60 -27.33 -13.88 -20.65
CA GLY A 60 -27.48 -12.43 -20.41
C GLY A 60 -26.59 -11.53 -21.26
N ALA A 61 -27.04 -11.22 -22.48
CA ALA A 61 -26.51 -10.13 -23.28
C ALA A 61 -26.91 -8.78 -22.67
N GLN A 62 -25.98 -8.11 -21.97
CA GLN A 62 -26.04 -6.66 -21.82
C GLN A 62 -24.62 -6.09 -21.64
N GLY A 63 -24.09 -5.54 -22.74
CA GLY A 63 -23.02 -4.53 -22.73
C GLY A 63 -21.72 -4.89 -22.01
N LYS A 64 -20.93 -5.82 -22.55
CA LYS A 64 -19.50 -5.91 -22.21
C LYS A 64 -18.76 -4.68 -22.77
N ARG A 65 -18.80 -3.57 -22.02
CA ARG A 65 -17.73 -2.57 -22.06
C ARG A 65 -16.41 -3.30 -21.79
N PRO A 66 -15.30 -2.94 -22.44
CA PRO A 66 -14.01 -3.58 -22.16
C PRO A 66 -13.74 -3.40 -20.66
N HIS A 67 -13.88 -4.48 -19.90
CA HIS A 67 -13.58 -4.50 -18.50
C HIS A 67 -12.07 -4.31 -18.44
N SER A 68 -11.61 -3.11 -18.07
CA SER A 68 -10.33 -2.98 -17.39
C SER A 68 -10.28 -4.12 -16.38
N GLU A 69 -9.35 -5.07 -16.51
CA GLU A 69 -9.23 -6.18 -15.57
C GLU A 69 -9.37 -5.62 -14.16
N ALA A 70 -10.46 -5.96 -13.48
CA ALA A 70 -10.80 -5.32 -12.22
C ALA A 70 -9.69 -5.66 -11.24
N LEU A 71 -8.95 -4.64 -10.79
CA LEU A 71 -7.85 -4.80 -9.83
C LEU A 71 -8.33 -5.38 -8.49
N LEU A 72 -9.63 -5.21 -8.23
CA LEU A 72 -10.30 -5.69 -7.03
C LEU A 72 -11.27 -6.81 -7.41
N PRO A 73 -11.45 -7.81 -6.52
CA PRO A 73 -12.52 -8.79 -6.68
C PRO A 73 -13.88 -8.09 -6.72
N SER A 74 -14.87 -8.72 -7.35
CA SER A 74 -16.25 -8.21 -7.31
C SER A 74 -16.71 -8.01 -5.85
N PRO A 75 -17.42 -6.92 -5.54
CA PRO A 75 -17.87 -6.61 -4.18
C PRO A 75 -19.05 -7.51 -3.77
N GLU A 76 -18.76 -8.80 -3.56
CA GLU A 76 -19.70 -9.79 -3.05
C GLU A 76 -19.53 -9.88 -1.53
N PHE A 77 -20.55 -9.49 -0.76
CA PHE A 77 -20.50 -9.45 0.71
C PHE A 77 -21.48 -10.42 1.37
N CYS A 78 -21.61 -11.62 0.81
CA CYS A 78 -22.52 -12.64 1.31
C CYS A 78 -21.96 -13.46 2.48
N SER A 79 -20.66 -13.35 2.77
CA SER A 79 -20.03 -14.06 3.89
C SER A 79 -18.90 -13.27 4.56
N PRO A 80 -18.63 -13.49 5.86
CA PRO A 80 -17.50 -12.86 6.55
C PRO A 80 -16.14 -13.11 5.90
N ALA A 81 -15.98 -14.27 5.25
CA ALA A 81 -14.76 -14.61 4.52
C ALA A 81 -14.56 -13.71 3.30
N GLN A 82 -15.64 -13.38 2.58
CA GLN A 82 -15.57 -12.47 1.43
C GLN A 82 -15.27 -11.02 1.84
N VAL A 83 -15.82 -10.56 2.98
CA VAL A 83 -15.50 -9.23 3.53
C VAL A 83 -14.00 -9.12 3.83
N ARG A 84 -13.43 -10.14 4.49
CA ARG A 84 -11.98 -10.22 4.77
C ARG A 84 -11.16 -10.19 3.49
N GLU A 85 -11.52 -11.02 2.52
CA GLU A 85 -10.80 -11.13 1.25
C GLU A 85 -10.82 -9.80 0.48
N TYR A 86 -11.97 -9.14 0.41
CA TYR A 86 -12.10 -7.85 -0.25
C TYR A 86 -11.24 -6.76 0.43
N CYS A 87 -11.27 -6.68 1.76
CA CYS A 87 -10.45 -5.72 2.51
C CYS A 87 -8.94 -5.98 2.36
N ASN A 88 -8.52 -7.25 2.35
CA ASN A 88 -7.12 -7.63 2.21
C ASN A 88 -6.60 -7.38 0.78
N THR A 89 -7.39 -7.72 -0.23
CA THR A 89 -7.06 -7.44 -1.63
C THR A 89 -6.98 -5.93 -1.89
N LEU A 90 -7.93 -5.14 -1.38
CA LEU A 90 -7.89 -3.69 -1.45
C LEU A 90 -6.63 -3.11 -0.77
N ARG A 91 -6.28 -3.61 0.42
CA ARG A 91 -5.06 -3.19 1.11
C ARG A 91 -3.80 -3.51 0.31
N ALA A 92 -3.69 -4.72 -0.23
CA ALA A 92 -2.54 -5.12 -1.04
C ALA A 92 -2.43 -4.26 -2.30
N ALA A 93 -3.52 -4.10 -3.05
CA ALA A 93 -3.58 -3.30 -4.25
C ALA A 93 -3.21 -1.83 -3.98
N ALA A 94 -3.78 -1.22 -2.94
CA ALA A 94 -3.53 0.18 -2.60
C ALA A 94 -2.09 0.44 -2.14
N VAL A 95 -1.46 -0.49 -1.40
CA VAL A 95 -0.04 -0.38 -1.02
C VAL A 95 0.85 -0.45 -2.26
N THR A 96 0.65 -1.41 -3.15
CA THR A 96 1.42 -1.55 -4.39
C THR A 96 1.28 -0.29 -5.25
N LEU A 97 0.05 0.15 -5.51
CA LEU A 97 -0.21 1.38 -6.25
C LEU A 97 0.42 2.60 -5.59
N SER A 98 0.46 2.69 -4.25
CA SER A 98 1.08 3.83 -3.57
C SER A 98 2.59 3.95 -3.85
N ILE A 99 3.28 2.82 -4.00
CA ILE A 99 4.71 2.79 -4.28
C ILE A 99 4.95 3.19 -5.73
N GLU A 100 4.17 2.64 -6.67
CA GLU A 100 4.25 2.99 -8.08
C GLU A 100 3.95 4.47 -8.33
N VAL A 101 2.91 5.01 -7.70
CA VAL A 101 2.54 6.42 -7.80
C VAL A 101 3.59 7.34 -7.18
N ALA A 102 4.24 6.93 -6.08
CA ALA A 102 5.35 7.68 -5.49
C ALA A 102 6.58 7.70 -6.41
N MET A 103 6.92 6.57 -7.05
CA MET A 103 7.98 6.54 -8.07
C MET A 103 7.63 7.41 -9.29
N ALA A 104 6.38 7.33 -9.77
CA ALA A 104 5.90 8.16 -10.87
C ALA A 104 5.98 9.65 -10.55
N ALA A 105 5.76 10.05 -9.30
CA ALA A 105 5.91 11.44 -8.86
C ALA A 105 7.35 11.96 -9.02
N GLU A 106 8.36 11.15 -8.67
CA GLU A 106 9.77 11.53 -8.83
C GLU A 106 10.22 11.51 -10.30
N ILE A 107 9.75 10.54 -11.09
CA ILE A 107 10.01 10.53 -12.54
C ILE A 107 9.41 11.78 -13.19
N LEU A 108 8.15 12.10 -12.88
CA LEU A 108 7.46 13.29 -13.38
C LEU A 108 8.20 14.58 -13.01
N LYS A 109 8.67 14.68 -11.76
CA LYS A 109 9.49 15.80 -11.30
C LYS A 109 10.80 15.92 -12.09
N GLY A 110 11.49 14.81 -12.30
CA GLY A 110 12.74 14.76 -13.06
C GLY A 110 12.56 15.23 -14.50
N VAL A 111 11.53 14.72 -15.19
CA VAL A 111 11.20 15.09 -16.57
C VAL A 111 10.82 16.57 -16.66
N LEU A 112 9.94 17.05 -15.78
CA LEU A 112 9.50 18.45 -15.81
C LEU A 112 10.62 19.43 -15.43
N ALA A 113 11.56 19.02 -14.56
CA ALA A 113 12.70 19.85 -14.15
C ALA A 113 13.71 20.09 -15.28
N ALA A 114 13.75 19.23 -16.30
CA ALA A 114 14.61 19.38 -17.47
C ALA A 114 14.07 20.39 -18.50
N VAL A 115 12.77 20.75 -18.42
CA VAL A 115 12.16 21.72 -19.32
C VAL A 115 12.67 23.13 -19.00
N PRO A 116 13.16 23.92 -19.97
CA PRO A 116 13.56 25.30 -19.74
C PRO A 116 12.41 26.18 -19.22
N ASP A 117 12.70 27.10 -18.31
CA ASP A 117 11.69 28.04 -17.81
C ASP A 117 11.44 29.15 -18.85
N PRO A 118 10.18 29.42 -19.29
CA PRO A 118 9.87 30.47 -20.27
C PRO A 118 10.23 31.88 -19.77
N GLN A 119 10.39 32.07 -18.47
CA GLN A 119 10.80 33.34 -17.86
C GLN A 119 12.33 33.44 -17.69
N GLY A 120 13.09 32.46 -18.18
CA GLY A 120 14.55 32.43 -18.10
C GLY A 120 15.13 32.19 -16.70
N ARG A 121 14.32 31.81 -15.71
CA ARG A 121 14.82 31.57 -14.35
C ARG A 121 15.52 30.22 -14.28
N ALA A 122 16.78 30.23 -13.86
CA ALA A 122 17.62 29.02 -13.76
C ALA A 122 17.01 27.87 -12.91
N LEU A 123 16.15 28.19 -11.94
CA LEU A 123 15.45 27.21 -11.09
C LEU A 123 13.92 27.25 -11.20
N GLY A 124 13.36 28.13 -12.03
CA GLY A 124 11.91 28.34 -12.11
C GLY A 124 11.15 27.08 -12.52
N SER A 125 11.74 26.33 -13.46
CA SER A 125 11.19 25.05 -13.90
C SER A 125 11.13 24.00 -12.78
N ARG A 126 12.20 23.87 -11.99
CA ARG A 126 12.28 22.92 -10.85
C ARG A 126 11.21 23.17 -9.81
N ILE A 127 10.92 24.43 -9.49
CA ILE A 127 9.88 24.80 -8.52
C ILE A 127 8.49 24.40 -9.03
N ARG A 128 8.21 24.65 -10.31
CA ARG A 128 6.93 24.26 -10.93
C ARG A 128 6.80 22.74 -11.03
N ALA A 129 7.86 22.06 -11.43
CA ALA A 129 7.94 20.60 -11.47
C ALA A 129 7.62 19.99 -10.09
N GLN A 130 8.23 20.53 -9.02
CA GLN A 130 7.93 20.10 -7.65
C GLN A 130 6.47 20.35 -7.27
N LYS A 131 5.88 21.47 -7.68
CA LYS A 131 4.46 21.76 -7.41
C LYS A 131 3.52 20.74 -8.05
N VAL A 132 3.82 20.31 -9.28
CA VAL A 132 3.06 19.27 -9.98
C VAL A 132 3.31 17.90 -9.35
N ALA A 133 4.56 17.52 -9.14
CA ALA A 133 4.94 16.24 -8.52
C ALA A 133 4.33 16.06 -7.13
N ARG A 134 4.20 17.15 -6.35
CA ARG A 134 3.55 17.12 -5.03
C ARG A 134 2.07 16.69 -5.09
N LYS A 135 1.37 16.93 -6.19
CA LYS A 135 -0.01 16.42 -6.38
C LYS A 135 -0.03 14.92 -6.56
N MET A 136 0.94 14.38 -7.31
CA MET A 136 1.11 12.95 -7.47
C MET A 136 1.52 12.28 -6.15
N GLN A 137 2.47 12.88 -5.43
CA GLN A 137 2.88 12.40 -4.11
C GLN A 137 1.70 12.32 -3.12
N ARG A 138 0.82 13.34 -3.12
CA ARG A 138 -0.39 13.33 -2.29
C ARG A 138 -1.36 12.22 -2.66
N SER A 139 -1.38 11.79 -3.93
CA SER A 139 -2.18 10.66 -4.38
C SER A 139 -1.62 9.34 -3.85
N ALA A 140 -0.29 9.17 -3.83
CA ALA A 140 0.36 8.04 -3.18
C ALA A 140 0.04 7.97 -1.68
N ASP A 141 0.07 9.11 -0.98
CA ASP A 141 -0.29 9.15 0.44
C ASP A 141 -1.77 8.81 0.68
N ALA A 142 -2.68 9.31 -0.17
CA ALA A 142 -4.10 8.95 -0.11
C ALA A 142 -4.34 7.45 -0.32
N LEU A 143 -3.57 6.79 -1.19
CA LEU A 143 -3.63 5.33 -1.37
C LEU A 143 -3.16 4.58 -0.12
N ARG A 144 -2.11 5.07 0.56
CA ARG A 144 -1.68 4.49 1.85
C ARG A 144 -2.77 4.64 2.92
N ASP A 145 -3.43 5.78 2.97
CA ASP A 145 -4.54 6.00 3.90
C ASP A 145 -5.76 5.15 3.55
N ALA A 146 -6.06 4.95 2.27
CA ALA A 146 -7.07 3.98 1.82
C ALA A 146 -6.73 2.56 2.29
N ALA A 147 -5.46 2.14 2.20
CA ALA A 147 -5.01 0.83 2.68
C ALA A 147 -5.13 0.67 4.21
N LYS A 148 -4.90 1.74 4.99
CA LYS A 148 -5.13 1.75 6.44
C LYS A 148 -6.62 1.60 6.75
N ASN A 149 -7.45 2.43 6.12
CA ASN A 149 -8.90 2.41 6.31
C ASN A 149 -9.53 1.08 5.88
N ALA A 150 -9.01 0.43 4.85
CA ALA A 150 -9.51 -0.86 4.37
C ALA A 150 -9.47 -1.95 5.45
N GLY A 151 -8.40 -2.05 6.24
CA GLY A 151 -8.42 -3.00 7.34
C GLY A 151 -8.88 -2.44 8.68
N ALA A 152 -8.91 -1.12 8.89
CA ALA A 152 -9.70 -0.58 9.99
C ALA A 152 -11.19 -0.95 9.83
N CYS A 153 -11.70 -0.90 8.59
CA CYS A 153 -13.03 -1.37 8.24
C CYS A 153 -13.22 -2.85 8.59
N TYR A 154 -12.26 -3.72 8.23
CA TYR A 154 -12.35 -5.12 8.61
C TYR A 154 -12.32 -5.32 10.14
N SER A 155 -11.41 -4.65 10.85
CA SER A 155 -11.35 -4.73 12.32
C SER A 155 -12.63 -4.24 12.99
N ALA A 156 -13.22 -3.15 12.52
CA ALA A 156 -14.51 -2.65 13.00
C ALA A 156 -15.64 -3.65 12.69
N PHE A 157 -15.64 -4.25 11.50
CA PHE A 157 -16.59 -5.31 11.16
C PHE A 157 -16.50 -6.50 12.13
N GLN A 158 -15.29 -6.89 12.54
CA GLN A 158 -15.12 -7.96 13.53
C GLN A 158 -15.69 -7.59 14.90
N GLN A 159 -15.49 -6.34 15.34
CA GLN A 159 -15.96 -5.86 16.64
C GLN A 159 -17.50 -5.75 16.70
N GLU A 160 -18.11 -5.24 15.63
CA GLU A 160 -19.54 -4.86 15.62
C GLU A 160 -20.48 -5.94 15.09
N PHE A 161 -19.97 -6.94 14.35
CA PHE A 161 -20.82 -7.92 13.67
C PHE A 161 -20.40 -9.38 13.87
N GLU A 162 -19.19 -9.68 14.33
CA GLU A 162 -18.75 -11.06 14.45
C GLU A 162 -19.49 -11.81 15.58
N GLU A 163 -19.88 -11.12 16.65
CA GLU A 163 -20.72 -11.69 17.72
C GLU A 163 -22.14 -11.99 17.23
N GLU A 164 -22.79 -11.07 16.50
CA GLU A 164 -24.12 -11.28 15.92
C GLU A 164 -24.10 -12.44 14.93
N ILE A 165 -23.13 -12.44 14.00
CA ILE A 165 -23.04 -13.44 12.94
C ILE A 165 -22.74 -14.81 13.53
N ASN A 166 -21.83 -14.91 14.50
CA ASN A 166 -21.54 -16.18 15.15
C ASN A 166 -22.73 -16.67 15.97
N ARG A 167 -23.45 -15.79 16.69
CA ARG A 167 -24.68 -16.14 17.39
C ARG A 167 -25.76 -16.68 16.44
N VAL A 168 -25.97 -16.03 15.29
CA VAL A 168 -26.91 -16.51 14.25
C VAL A 168 -26.44 -17.83 13.66
N ARG A 169 -25.13 -18.00 13.40
CA ARG A 169 -24.56 -19.25 12.89
C ARG A 169 -24.70 -20.41 13.87
N HIS A 170 -24.48 -20.18 15.17
CA HIS A 170 -24.70 -21.20 16.21
C HIS A 170 -26.18 -21.55 16.35
N ARG A 171 -27.09 -20.58 16.19
CA ARG A 171 -28.53 -20.83 16.17
C ARG A 171 -29.00 -21.55 14.90
N ALA A 172 -28.37 -21.28 13.75
CA ALA A 172 -28.68 -21.92 12.47
C ALA A 172 -28.13 -23.35 12.34
N ARG A 173 -27.07 -23.69 13.09
CA ARG A 173 -26.52 -25.05 13.11
C ARG A 173 -27.39 -25.94 13.99
N ARG A 174 -28.46 -26.50 13.41
CA ARG A 174 -29.28 -27.54 14.08
C ARG A 174 -28.34 -28.64 14.59
N PRO A 175 -28.44 -29.04 15.87
CA PRO A 175 -27.73 -30.21 16.38
C PRO A 175 -28.09 -31.40 15.47
N GLN A 176 -27.09 -32.01 14.82
CA GLN A 176 -27.31 -33.30 14.19
C GLN A 176 -27.59 -34.27 15.33
N VAL A 177 -28.87 -34.53 15.59
CA VAL A 177 -29.30 -35.58 16.51
C VAL A 177 -28.70 -36.87 15.97
N PRO A 178 -27.87 -37.61 16.74
CA PRO A 178 -27.37 -38.89 16.31
C PRO A 178 -28.56 -39.76 15.89
N GLN A 179 -28.60 -40.13 14.61
CA GLN A 179 -29.62 -41.05 14.10
C GLN A 179 -29.36 -42.40 14.78
N MET A 180 -30.19 -42.74 15.76
CA MET A 180 -30.17 -44.06 16.41
C MET A 180 -30.43 -45.11 15.33
N ASN A 181 -29.40 -45.89 15.01
CA ASN A 181 -29.45 -46.89 13.97
C ASN A 181 -30.03 -48.18 14.56
N TRP A 182 -31.35 -48.34 14.42
CA TRP A 182 -32.11 -49.50 14.91
C TRP A 182 -31.73 -50.83 14.25
N SER A 183 -30.82 -50.83 13.29
CA SER A 183 -30.35 -52.00 12.53
C SER A 183 -29.21 -52.78 13.19
N GLN A 184 -28.78 -52.40 14.40
CA GLN A 184 -27.67 -53.05 15.13
C GLN A 184 -28.12 -53.85 16.38
N GLN A 185 -29.32 -54.43 16.40
CA GLN A 185 -29.72 -55.41 17.44
C GLN A 185 -29.58 -56.85 16.97
#